data_AF-A0A6S6ZKM3-F1
#
_entry.id   AF-A0A6S6ZKM3-F1
#
_cell.length_a   1.000
_cell.length_b   1.000
_cell.length_c   1.000
_cell.angle_alpha   90.00
_cell.angle_beta   90.00
_cell.angle_gamma   90.00
#
_symmetry.space_group_name_H-M   'P 1'
#
loop_
_entity.id
_entity.type
_entity.pdbx_description
1 polymer ?
#
loop_
_entity_poly.entity_id
_entity_poly.type
_entity_poly.pdbx_seq_one_letter_code
_entity_poly.pdbx_strand_id
1 'polypeptide(L)'
;MQRVLWTGACLLAGFLAWFAIVAGSRIGHYADGDETVRVTIDHPGGGSTTFAVPPEMRKWSGTQAFVLDIPLDGPGTRASARHSAYAVVRSLPVNGHSYAAQLLAGKLSNTTEVGQVNGVRFFERNVAGMGETFLLYVFADRGGNPVLVENWGNISYAYSIYHDVPGRFIVKVGYPKALGDDFAAMDEKVMRIIEAMIVSTP
;
A
#
# COMPACT_ATOMS: atom_id res chain seq x y z
N MET A 1 28.82 0.47 22.60
CA MET A 1 27.74 1.19 21.90
C MET A 1 27.61 0.60 20.49
N GLN A 2 26.75 -0.41 20.32
CA GLN A 2 26.49 -1.07 19.04
C GLN A 2 25.13 -1.75 19.19
N ARG A 3 24.07 -1.21 18.57
CA ARG A 3 22.74 -1.86 18.33
C ARG A 3 21.72 -0.84 17.81
N VAL A 4 21.97 -0.18 16.69
CA VAL A 4 20.92 0.54 15.92
C VAL A 4 21.26 0.48 14.43
N LEU A 5 21.27 -0.72 13.83
CA LEU A 5 21.48 -0.87 12.37
C LEU A 5 20.55 -1.92 11.72
N TRP A 6 19.63 -2.53 12.47
CA TRP A 6 18.87 -3.71 12.00
C TRP A 6 17.42 -3.46 11.58
N THR A 7 16.86 -2.27 11.78
CA THR A 7 15.43 -2.01 11.48
C THR A 7 15.15 -1.56 10.05
N GLY A 8 16.13 -0.95 9.36
CA GLY A 8 15.94 -0.47 7.98
C GLY A 8 16.00 -1.56 6.91
N ALA A 9 16.89 -2.54 7.08
CA ALA A 9 17.13 -3.60 6.09
C ALA A 9 16.04 -4.69 6.09
N CYS A 10 15.41 -4.97 7.24
CA CYS A 10 14.37 -6.00 7.34
C CYS A 10 13.05 -5.61 6.66
N LEU A 11 12.71 -4.31 6.58
CA LEU A 11 11.50 -3.86 5.88
C LEU A 11 11.67 -3.87 4.35
N LEU A 12 12.89 -3.64 3.88
CA LEU A 12 13.28 -3.65 2.46
C LEU A 12 13.39 -5.07 1.90
N ALA A 13 14.02 -5.98 2.65
CA ALA A 13 14.16 -7.39 2.29
C ALA A 13 12.82 -8.14 2.33
N GLY A 14 11.93 -7.79 3.28
CA GLY A 14 10.55 -8.31 3.30
C GLY A 14 9.72 -7.86 2.09
N PHE A 15 9.97 -6.66 1.57
CA PHE A 15 9.22 -6.08 0.44
C PHE A 15 9.67 -6.65 -0.92
N LEU A 16 10.98 -6.78 -1.16
CA LEU A 16 11.52 -7.42 -2.37
C LEU A 16 11.28 -8.94 -2.39
N ALA A 17 11.39 -9.62 -1.25
CA ALA A 17 11.02 -11.04 -1.16
C ALA A 17 9.51 -11.25 -1.40
N TRP A 18 8.65 -10.30 -0.98
CA TRP A 18 7.21 -10.40 -1.21
C TRP A 18 6.80 -10.08 -2.64
N PHE A 19 7.39 -9.09 -3.30
CA PHE A 19 7.20 -8.88 -4.74
C PHE A 19 7.72 -10.07 -5.56
N ALA A 20 8.82 -10.71 -5.16
CA ALA A 20 9.30 -11.95 -5.79
C ALA A 20 8.38 -13.16 -5.52
N ILE A 21 7.69 -13.22 -4.38
CA ILE A 21 6.64 -14.22 -4.11
C ILE A 21 5.40 -13.95 -4.99
N VAL A 22 4.98 -12.69 -5.12
CA VAL A 22 3.83 -12.29 -5.96
C VAL A 22 4.12 -12.44 -7.46
N ALA A 23 5.38 -12.25 -7.89
CA ALA A 23 5.79 -12.43 -9.28
C ALA A 23 6.26 -13.86 -9.63
N GLY A 24 6.55 -14.73 -8.66
CA GLY A 24 7.30 -15.96 -8.93
C GLY A 24 7.03 -17.20 -8.07
N SER A 25 6.15 -17.22 -7.06
CA SER A 25 5.96 -18.46 -6.27
C SER A 25 4.53 -18.74 -5.82
N ARG A 26 4.06 -19.93 -6.21
CA ARG A 26 2.98 -20.70 -5.60
C ARG A 26 3.30 -21.04 -4.13
N ILE A 27 3.34 -20.07 -3.21
CA ILE A 27 3.42 -20.38 -1.77
C ILE A 27 2.56 -19.37 -0.99
N GLY A 28 1.37 -19.83 -0.69
CA GLY A 28 0.33 -19.18 0.09
C GLY A 28 -0.93 -19.94 -0.26
N HIS A 29 -1.62 -20.52 0.73
CA HIS A 29 -2.90 -21.16 0.49
C HIS A 29 -3.80 -20.13 -0.22
N TYR A 30 -4.00 -20.33 -1.52
CA TYR A 30 -5.07 -19.67 -2.25
C TYR A 30 -6.35 -19.99 -1.49
N ALA A 31 -7.16 -18.97 -1.23
CA ALA A 31 -8.45 -19.20 -0.63
C ALA A 31 -9.32 -19.95 -1.66
N ASP A 32 -9.26 -21.28 -1.64
CA ASP A 32 -10.23 -22.14 -2.32
C ASP A 32 -11.58 -21.90 -1.64
N GLY A 33 -12.51 -21.32 -2.38
CA GLY A 33 -13.87 -21.06 -1.92
C GLY A 33 -14.53 -19.93 -2.68
N ASP A 34 -15.63 -20.23 -3.36
CA ASP A 34 -16.46 -19.28 -4.11
C ASP A 34 -17.34 -18.41 -3.18
N GLU A 35 -17.04 -18.40 -1.89
CA GLU A 35 -17.79 -17.66 -0.88
C GLU A 35 -17.08 -16.37 -0.49
N THR A 36 -17.89 -15.34 -0.21
CA THR A 36 -17.44 -14.11 0.43
C THR A 36 -17.01 -14.41 1.86
N VAL A 37 -15.81 -13.95 2.25
CA VAL A 37 -15.28 -14.13 3.61
C VAL A 37 -15.40 -12.82 4.37
N ARG A 38 -15.83 -12.90 5.64
CA ARG A 38 -15.83 -11.75 6.54
C ARG A 38 -14.47 -11.64 7.22
N VAL A 39 -13.82 -10.49 7.08
CA VAL A 39 -12.57 -10.18 7.80
C VAL A 39 -12.83 -8.96 8.69
N THR A 40 -12.54 -9.10 9.98
CA THR A 40 -12.67 -8.02 10.95
C THR A 40 -11.29 -7.51 11.32
N ILE A 41 -11.10 -6.20 11.26
CA ILE A 41 -9.85 -5.52 11.62
C ILE A 41 -10.13 -4.66 12.84
N ASP A 42 -9.43 -4.95 13.93
CA ASP A 42 -9.54 -4.19 15.17
C ASP A 42 -8.74 -2.89 15.08
N HIS A 43 -9.30 -1.84 15.66
CA HIS A 43 -8.75 -0.50 15.63
C HIS A 43 -7.90 -0.22 16.89
N PRO A 44 -6.77 0.50 16.78
CA PRO A 44 -5.94 0.82 17.95
C PRO A 44 -6.64 1.61 19.05
N GLY A 45 -7.68 2.40 18.70
CA GLY A 45 -8.46 3.20 19.64
C GLY A 45 -9.71 2.49 20.19
N GLY A 46 -9.89 1.20 19.89
CA GLY A 46 -11.12 0.46 20.17
C GLY A 46 -12.10 0.44 18.99
N GLY A 47 -12.97 -0.58 18.99
CA GLY A 47 -13.84 -0.90 17.87
C GLY A 47 -13.13 -1.68 16.76
N SER A 48 -13.86 -2.03 15.71
CA SER A 48 -13.37 -2.80 14.56
C SER A 48 -14.15 -2.52 13.26
N THR A 49 -13.50 -2.63 12.11
CA THR A 49 -14.18 -2.60 10.81
C THR A 49 -14.30 -4.02 10.28
N THR A 50 -15.51 -4.43 9.85
CA THR A 50 -15.71 -5.73 9.20
C THR A 50 -15.94 -5.55 7.70
N PHE A 51 -15.18 -6.32 6.92
CA PHE A 51 -15.21 -6.34 5.47
C PHE A 51 -15.83 -7.64 4.97
N ALA A 52 -16.66 -7.57 3.95
CA ALA A 52 -17.09 -8.70 3.14
C ALA A 52 -16.19 -8.79 1.92
N VAL A 53 -15.18 -9.66 1.99
CA VAL A 53 -14.14 -9.81 0.96
C VAL A 53 -14.60 -10.83 -0.08
N PRO A 54 -14.88 -10.38 -1.32
CA PRO A 54 -15.45 -11.24 -2.34
C PRO A 54 -14.38 -12.16 -2.95
N PRO A 55 -14.72 -13.40 -3.31
CA PRO A 55 -13.76 -14.42 -3.73
C PRO A 55 -13.01 -14.04 -5.01
N GLU A 56 -13.63 -13.33 -5.95
CA GLU A 56 -13.03 -12.96 -7.24
C GLU A 56 -11.86 -11.98 -7.13
N MET A 57 -11.80 -11.20 -6.03
CA MET A 57 -10.69 -10.30 -5.73
C MET A 57 -9.77 -10.86 -4.64
N ARG A 58 -10.20 -11.88 -3.88
CA ARG A 58 -9.44 -12.36 -2.72
C ARG A 58 -8.24 -13.20 -3.15
N LYS A 59 -7.03 -12.68 -2.90
CA LYS A 59 -5.79 -13.50 -2.98
C LYS A 59 -5.50 -14.21 -1.68
N TRP A 60 -5.76 -13.53 -0.56
CA TRP A 60 -5.50 -14.05 0.76
C TRP A 60 -6.35 -13.33 1.81
N SER A 61 -6.71 -14.03 2.88
CA SER A 61 -7.35 -13.46 4.06
C SER A 61 -6.82 -14.13 5.32
N GLY A 62 -6.54 -13.33 6.34
CA GLY A 62 -6.18 -13.79 7.67
C GLY A 62 -7.05 -13.13 8.74
N THR A 63 -6.63 -13.26 10.00
CA THR A 63 -7.43 -12.82 11.16
C THR A 63 -7.58 -11.30 11.29
N GLN A 64 -6.64 -10.52 10.79
CA GLN A 64 -6.59 -9.05 10.95
C GLN A 64 -6.09 -8.33 9.68
N ALA A 65 -6.12 -9.04 8.55
CA ALA A 65 -5.64 -8.53 7.27
C ALA A 65 -6.19 -9.35 6.09
N PHE A 66 -6.20 -8.75 4.91
CA PHE A 66 -6.48 -9.44 3.65
C PHE A 66 -5.74 -8.79 2.49
N VAL A 67 -5.62 -9.55 1.38
CA VAL A 67 -4.99 -9.11 0.14
C VAL A 67 -5.97 -9.26 -1.01
N LEU A 68 -6.15 -8.19 -1.76
CA LEU A 68 -6.96 -8.10 -2.96
C LEU A 68 -6.09 -8.07 -4.22
N ASP A 69 -6.60 -8.69 -5.28
CA ASP A 69 -6.21 -8.46 -6.68
C ASP A 69 -7.35 -7.69 -7.34
N ILE A 70 -7.14 -6.38 -7.46
CA ILE A 70 -8.11 -5.43 -7.96
C ILE A 70 -7.87 -5.26 -9.46
N PRO A 71 -8.81 -5.66 -10.34
CA PRO A 71 -8.67 -5.44 -11.76
C PRO A 71 -8.69 -3.94 -12.07
N LEU A 72 -7.73 -3.50 -12.89
CA LEU A 72 -7.60 -2.12 -13.33
C LEU A 72 -7.67 -2.04 -14.86
N ASP A 73 -8.52 -1.14 -15.34
CA ASP A 73 -8.53 -0.74 -16.75
C ASP A 73 -7.27 0.07 -17.06
N GLY A 74 -6.54 -0.32 -18.11
CA GLY A 74 -5.34 0.38 -18.56
C GLY A 74 -5.59 1.33 -19.73
N PRO A 75 -4.74 2.34 -19.94
CA PRO A 75 -4.79 3.19 -21.13
C PRO A 75 -4.31 2.40 -22.36
N GLY A 76 -5.22 1.95 -23.23
CA GLY A 76 -4.86 1.48 -24.57
C GLY A 76 -5.58 0.23 -25.10
N THR A 77 -5.79 0.22 -26.42
CA THR A 77 -6.69 -0.63 -27.23
C THR A 77 -6.28 -2.11 -27.41
N ARG A 78 -5.41 -2.67 -26.56
CA ARG A 78 -5.17 -4.13 -26.54
C ARG A 78 -5.92 -4.75 -25.37
N ALA A 79 -7.10 -5.30 -25.67
CA ALA A 79 -8.02 -5.98 -24.76
C ALA A 79 -7.46 -7.24 -24.04
N SER A 80 -6.14 -7.44 -23.96
CA SER A 80 -5.56 -8.74 -23.57
C SER A 80 -4.56 -8.73 -22.40
N ALA A 81 -4.16 -7.58 -21.85
CA ALA A 81 -3.38 -7.55 -20.62
C ALA A 81 -4.25 -7.01 -19.48
N ARG A 82 -4.84 -7.91 -18.67
CA ARG A 82 -5.47 -7.50 -17.40
C ARG A 82 -4.36 -6.92 -16.52
N HIS A 83 -4.44 -5.62 -16.23
CA HIS A 83 -3.62 -5.02 -15.20
C HIS A 83 -4.34 -5.14 -13.87
N SER A 84 -3.57 -5.33 -12.80
CA SER A 84 -4.09 -5.47 -11.46
C SER A 84 -3.34 -4.57 -10.49
N ALA A 85 -4.07 -3.99 -9.55
CA ALA A 85 -3.49 -3.50 -8.30
C ALA A 85 -3.57 -4.61 -7.25
N TYR A 86 -2.47 -4.80 -6.52
CA TYR A 86 -2.48 -5.63 -5.33
C TYR A 86 -2.64 -4.74 -4.11
N ALA A 87 -3.77 -4.86 -3.43
CA ALA A 87 -4.08 -4.06 -2.25
C ALA A 87 -4.06 -4.92 -0.99
N VAL A 88 -3.38 -4.44 0.05
CA VAL A 88 -3.29 -5.10 1.35
C VAL A 88 -3.98 -4.21 2.36
N VAL A 89 -4.99 -4.75 3.01
CA VAL A 89 -5.74 -4.06 4.07
C VAL A 89 -5.42 -4.76 5.39
N ARG A 90 -5.00 -3.99 6.39
CA ARG A 90 -4.59 -4.53 7.69
C ARG A 90 -4.71 -3.51 8.81
N SER A 91 -4.68 -3.97 10.06
CA SER A 91 -4.65 -3.09 11.22
C SER A 91 -3.46 -2.12 11.21
N LEU A 92 -3.67 -0.94 11.82
CA LEU A 92 -2.62 0.01 12.13
C LEU A 92 -1.62 -0.62 13.13
N PRO A 93 -0.29 -0.49 12.94
CA PRO A 93 0.68 -0.88 13.95
C PRO A 93 0.39 -0.16 15.27
N VAL A 94 0.59 -0.85 16.40
CA VAL A 94 0.32 -0.35 17.77
C VAL A 94 0.98 1.02 18.05
N ASN A 95 2.08 1.34 17.36
CA ASN A 95 2.80 2.60 17.52
C ASN A 95 2.19 3.76 16.72
N GLY A 96 1.05 3.56 16.07
CA GLY A 96 0.14 4.57 15.51
C GLY A 96 0.65 5.41 14.34
N HIS A 97 1.95 5.44 14.08
CA HIS A 97 2.52 6.28 13.04
C HIS A 97 2.58 5.55 11.73
N SER A 98 1.76 6.02 10.80
CA SER A 98 1.86 5.60 9.44
C SER A 98 3.15 6.03 8.76
N TYR A 99 3.40 5.43 7.61
CA TYR A 99 4.61 5.71 6.88
C TYR A 99 4.63 7.13 6.30
N ALA A 100 3.48 7.63 5.83
CA ALA A 100 3.30 9.03 5.47
C ALA A 100 3.52 9.96 6.68
N ALA A 101 2.94 9.64 7.85
CA ALA A 101 3.13 10.44 9.06
C ALA A 101 4.59 10.46 9.55
N GLN A 102 5.32 9.34 9.43
CA GLN A 102 6.74 9.27 9.77
C GLN A 102 7.58 10.14 8.83
N LEU A 103 7.27 10.12 7.53
CA LEU A 103 7.94 11.00 6.56
C LEU A 103 7.72 12.46 6.91
N LEU A 104 6.46 12.86 7.06
CA LEU A 104 6.07 14.25 7.31
C LEU A 104 6.60 14.78 8.65
N ALA A 105 6.77 13.91 9.65
CA ALA A 105 7.38 14.25 10.93
C ALA A 105 8.93 14.26 10.91
N GLY A 106 9.56 14.05 9.74
CA GLY A 106 11.02 14.00 9.61
C GLY A 106 11.66 12.80 10.32
N LYS A 107 10.87 11.74 10.60
CA LYS A 107 11.33 10.54 11.32
C LYS A 107 11.93 9.49 10.38
N LEU A 108 11.70 9.61 9.07
CA LEU A 108 12.37 8.75 8.09
C LEU A 108 13.77 9.28 7.80
N SER A 109 14.77 8.46 8.13
CA SER A 109 16.17 8.78 7.86
C SER A 109 16.45 8.89 6.35
N ASN A 110 17.51 9.62 6.02
CA ASN A 110 18.02 9.79 4.65
C ASN A 110 16.96 10.28 3.66
N THR A 111 16.03 11.09 4.14
CA THR A 111 14.96 11.65 3.33
C THR A 111 15.05 13.17 3.35
N THR A 112 14.88 13.80 2.19
CA THR A 112 14.96 15.25 2.03
C THR A 112 13.81 15.71 1.16
N GLU A 113 13.06 16.70 1.62
CA GLU A 113 12.03 17.34 0.81
C GLU A 113 12.69 18.18 -0.27
N VAL A 114 12.30 17.96 -1.52
CA VAL A 114 12.88 18.65 -2.69
C VAL A 114 11.93 19.69 -3.28
N GLY A 115 10.65 19.65 -2.94
CA GLY A 115 9.70 20.69 -3.33
C GLY A 115 8.24 20.28 -3.21
N GLN A 116 7.36 21.14 -3.73
CA GLN A 116 5.93 20.92 -3.79
C GLN A 116 5.34 21.53 -5.06
N VAL A 117 4.45 20.80 -5.74
CA VAL A 117 3.73 21.25 -6.94
C VAL A 117 2.29 20.78 -6.85
N ASN A 118 1.33 21.67 -7.08
CA ASN A 118 -0.11 21.37 -7.07
C ASN A 118 -0.58 20.60 -5.81
N GLY A 119 -0.02 20.93 -4.64
CA GLY A 119 -0.37 20.26 -3.38
C GLY A 119 0.29 18.90 -3.15
N VAL A 120 1.08 18.41 -4.10
CA VAL A 120 1.90 17.21 -3.96
C VAL A 120 3.30 17.59 -3.50
N ARG A 121 3.74 17.05 -2.37
CA ARG A 121 5.10 17.23 -1.82
C ARG A 121 6.01 16.11 -2.31
N PHE A 122 7.24 16.43 -2.66
CA PHE A 122 8.23 15.51 -3.19
C PHE A 122 9.39 15.35 -2.23
N PHE A 123 9.82 14.12 -2.04
CA PHE A 123 10.98 13.81 -1.22
C PHE A 123 11.90 12.86 -1.96
N GLU A 124 13.20 13.09 -1.82
CA GLU A 124 14.22 12.14 -2.22
C GLU A 124 14.61 11.30 -1.01
N ARG A 125 14.71 9.99 -1.18
CA ARG A 125 15.16 9.06 -0.16
C ARG A 125 16.36 8.27 -0.65
N ASN A 126 17.46 8.36 0.08
CA ASN A 126 18.67 7.61 -0.19
C ASN A 126 18.71 6.34 0.66
N VAL A 127 18.55 5.18 0.01
CA VAL A 127 18.58 3.88 0.70
C VAL A 127 19.98 3.28 0.61
N ALA A 128 20.62 3.13 1.76
CA ALA A 128 21.97 2.59 1.86
C ALA A 128 22.05 1.19 1.21
N GLY A 129 23.06 0.99 0.35
CA GLY A 129 23.29 -0.27 -0.34
C GLY A 129 22.53 -0.46 -1.65
N MET A 130 21.64 0.46 -2.03
CA MET A 130 20.91 0.38 -3.31
C MET A 130 21.47 1.24 -4.43
N GLY A 131 22.35 2.20 -4.13
CA GLY A 131 23.00 3.05 -5.14
C GLY A 131 22.06 3.99 -5.92
N GLU A 132 20.75 3.94 -5.65
CA GLU A 132 19.73 4.77 -6.28
C GLU A 132 18.98 5.63 -5.24
N THR A 133 18.55 6.80 -5.69
CA THR A 133 17.66 7.69 -4.95
C THR A 133 16.21 7.38 -5.31
N PHE A 134 15.37 7.17 -4.31
CA PHE A 134 13.94 6.92 -4.51
C PHE A 134 13.14 8.20 -4.34
N LEU A 135 12.06 8.30 -5.11
CA LEU A 135 11.15 9.43 -5.03
C LEU A 135 9.93 9.04 -4.20
N LEU A 136 9.62 9.88 -3.22
CA LEU A 136 8.41 9.80 -2.42
C LEU A 136 7.51 10.97 -2.79
N TYR A 137 6.22 10.69 -2.99
CA TYR A 137 5.20 11.69 -3.25
C TYR A 137 4.23 11.68 -2.09
N VAL A 138 3.86 12.84 -1.57
CA VAL A 138 2.80 12.96 -0.56
C VAL A 138 1.73 13.89 -1.07
N PHE A 139 0.51 13.39 -1.13
CA PHE A 139 -0.69 14.18 -1.43
C PHE A 139 -1.73 13.97 -0.33
N ALA A 140 -2.82 14.73 -0.37
CA ALA A 140 -3.94 14.58 0.55
C ALA A 140 -5.08 13.83 -0.13
N ASP A 141 -5.68 12.86 0.57
CA ASP A 141 -6.95 12.26 0.17
C ASP A 141 -8.11 13.29 0.24
N ARG A 142 -9.33 12.85 -0.07
CA ARG A 142 -10.54 13.69 0.01
C ARG A 142 -10.83 14.23 1.41
N GLY A 143 -10.39 13.54 2.46
CA GLY A 143 -10.54 13.92 3.86
C GLY A 143 -9.38 14.77 4.40
N GLY A 144 -8.38 15.09 3.57
CA GLY A 144 -7.18 15.81 4.00
C GLY A 144 -6.10 14.93 4.64
N ASN A 145 -6.25 13.61 4.63
CA ASN A 145 -5.28 12.67 5.20
C ASN A 145 -4.12 12.46 4.23
N PRO A 146 -2.88 12.38 4.74
CA PRO A 146 -1.72 12.20 3.88
C PRO A 146 -1.68 10.78 3.29
N VAL A 147 -1.53 10.72 1.97
CA VAL A 147 -1.26 9.49 1.21
C VAL A 147 0.15 9.58 0.65
N LEU A 148 0.93 8.52 0.84
CA LEU A 148 2.31 8.44 0.38
C LEU A 148 2.42 7.48 -0.81
N VAL A 149 3.14 7.89 -1.85
CA VAL A 149 3.57 7.03 -2.94
C VAL A 149 5.08 6.86 -2.91
N GLU A 150 5.55 5.63 -3.04
CA GLU A 150 6.94 5.32 -3.32
C GLU A 150 7.14 4.97 -4.79
N ASN A 151 8.12 5.63 -5.41
CA ASN A 151 8.67 5.29 -6.71
C ASN A 151 10.13 4.87 -6.56
N TRP A 152 10.36 3.57 -6.74
CA TRP A 152 11.67 2.93 -6.60
C TRP A 152 12.53 3.01 -7.87
N GLY A 153 12.28 4.01 -8.73
CA GLY A 153 13.04 4.17 -9.98
C GLY A 153 12.98 2.92 -10.87
N ASN A 154 14.08 2.59 -11.54
CA ASN A 154 14.11 1.48 -12.50
C ASN A 154 14.17 0.10 -11.84
N ILE A 155 14.38 0.03 -10.53
CA ILE A 155 14.43 -1.22 -9.76
C ILE A 155 13.05 -1.87 -9.64
N SER A 156 11.97 -1.10 -9.79
CA SER A 156 10.59 -1.60 -9.74
C SER A 156 9.74 -1.14 -10.92
N TYR A 157 8.98 -2.09 -11.46
CA TYR A 157 7.94 -1.84 -12.48
C TYR A 157 6.63 -1.30 -11.89
N ALA A 158 6.53 -1.13 -10.57
CA ALA A 158 5.33 -0.72 -9.87
C ALA A 158 5.55 0.53 -9.00
N TYR A 159 4.51 1.33 -8.85
CA TYR A 159 4.37 2.29 -7.77
C TYR A 159 3.80 1.60 -6.53
N SER A 160 4.10 2.14 -5.35
CA SER A 160 3.51 1.68 -4.08
C SER A 160 2.83 2.81 -3.35
N ILE A 161 1.51 2.72 -3.15
CA ILE A 161 0.71 3.68 -2.38
C ILE A 161 0.53 3.17 -0.95
N TYR A 162 0.62 4.08 0.01
CA TYR A 162 0.39 3.86 1.42
C TYR A 162 -0.66 4.87 1.88
N HIS A 163 -1.85 4.36 2.18
CA HIS A 163 -2.99 5.15 2.61
C HIS A 163 -3.39 4.68 4.01
N ASP A 164 -3.45 5.62 4.95
CA ASP A 164 -3.88 5.34 6.31
C ASP A 164 -5.27 5.89 6.56
N VAL A 165 -6.21 5.00 6.85
CA VAL A 165 -7.55 5.40 7.24
C VAL A 165 -7.50 5.76 8.73
N PRO A 166 -7.70 7.05 9.08
CA PRO A 166 -7.44 7.54 10.44
C PRO A 166 -8.15 6.72 11.50
N GLY A 167 -7.37 6.25 12.48
CA GLY A 167 -7.89 5.49 13.63
C GLY A 167 -8.42 4.10 13.31
N ARG A 168 -8.34 3.62 12.06
CA ARG A 168 -8.98 2.37 11.63
C ARG A 168 -7.99 1.33 11.13
N PHE A 169 -7.53 1.48 9.89
CA PHE A 169 -6.69 0.49 9.20
C PHE A 169 -5.76 1.17 8.19
N ILE A 170 -4.81 0.41 7.65
CA ILE A 170 -3.92 0.85 6.58
C ILE A 170 -4.22 0.07 5.31
N VAL A 171 -4.19 0.76 4.19
CA VAL A 171 -4.19 0.20 2.84
C VAL A 171 -2.81 0.41 2.21
N LYS A 172 -2.22 -0.67 1.70
CA LYS A 172 -1.01 -0.60 0.86
C LYS A 172 -1.33 -1.14 -0.52
N VAL A 173 -1.00 -0.39 -1.56
CA VAL A 173 -1.33 -0.76 -2.94
C VAL A 173 -0.06 -0.81 -3.77
N GLY A 174 0.17 -1.91 -4.48
CA GLY A 174 1.15 -1.96 -5.56
C GLY A 174 0.45 -1.97 -6.92
N TYR A 175 0.83 -1.11 -7.85
CA TYR A 175 0.26 -1.11 -9.21
C TYR A 175 1.31 -0.79 -10.29
N PRO A 176 1.17 -1.35 -11.51
CA PRO A 176 2.15 -1.15 -12.58
C PRO A 176 2.31 0.30 -13.01
N LYS A 177 3.55 0.76 -13.22
CA LYS A 177 3.85 2.10 -13.73
C LYS A 177 3.26 2.37 -15.12
N ALA A 178 3.04 1.32 -15.90
CA ALA A 178 2.37 1.39 -17.19
C ALA A 178 0.93 1.94 -17.11
N LEU A 179 0.31 1.97 -15.92
CA LEU A 179 -1.00 2.57 -15.70
C LEU A 179 -0.96 4.08 -15.46
N GLY A 180 0.22 4.69 -15.41
CA GLY A 180 0.40 6.13 -15.23
C GLY A 180 0.64 6.57 -13.78
N ASP A 181 0.84 7.87 -13.62
CA ASP A 181 1.26 8.55 -12.40
C ASP A 181 0.17 9.44 -11.79
N ASP A 182 -1.09 9.27 -12.21
CA ASP A 182 -2.24 9.87 -11.53
C ASP A 182 -2.53 9.12 -10.21
N PHE A 183 -1.68 9.39 -9.24
CA PHE A 183 -1.67 8.74 -7.93
C PHE A 183 -2.98 8.94 -7.16
N ALA A 184 -3.55 10.14 -7.25
CA ALA A 184 -4.78 10.49 -6.56
C ALA A 184 -5.98 9.75 -7.15
N ALA A 185 -6.10 9.69 -8.49
CA ALA A 185 -7.16 8.91 -9.13
C ALA A 185 -7.03 7.42 -8.84
N MET A 186 -5.81 6.88 -8.84
CA MET A 186 -5.56 5.48 -8.52
C MET A 186 -5.93 5.14 -7.07
N ASP A 187 -5.46 5.94 -6.10
CA ASP A 187 -5.82 5.79 -4.70
C ASP A 187 -7.34 5.84 -4.50
N GLU A 188 -8.00 6.85 -5.08
CA GLU A 188 -9.45 7.01 -4.99
C GLU A 188 -10.21 5.81 -5.60
N LYS A 189 -9.72 5.24 -6.70
CA LYS A 189 -10.33 4.04 -7.30
C LYS A 189 -10.20 2.84 -6.36
N VAL A 190 -9.03 2.60 -5.80
CA VAL A 190 -8.79 1.47 -4.89
C VAL A 190 -9.54 1.63 -3.57
N MET A 191 -9.53 2.82 -3.00
CA MET A 191 -10.23 3.11 -1.74
C MET A 191 -11.74 2.92 -1.89
N ARG A 192 -12.36 3.38 -2.99
CA ARG A 192 -13.79 3.12 -3.25
C ARG A 192 -14.14 1.64 -3.26
N ILE A 193 -13.28 0.80 -3.83
CA ILE A 193 -13.48 -0.66 -3.88
C ILE A 193 -13.39 -1.24 -2.47
N ILE A 194 -12.40 -0.83 -1.68
CA ILE A 194 -12.23 -1.30 -0.30
C ILE A 194 -13.39 -0.83 0.60
N GLU A 195 -13.83 0.42 0.44
CA GLU A 195 -14.95 1.00 1.18
C GLU A 195 -16.27 0.28 0.88
N ALA A 196 -16.51 -0.10 -0.38
CA ALA A 196 -17.68 -0.86 -0.78
C ALA A 196 -17.74 -2.26 -0.13
N MET A 197 -16.62 -2.80 0.34
CA MET A 197 -16.58 -4.07 1.08
C MET A 197 -16.92 -3.91 2.56
N ILE A 198 -17.01 -2.70 3.10
CA ILE A 198 -17.31 -2.47 4.52
C ILE A 198 -18.78 -2.79 4.79
N VAL A 199 -19.02 -3.77 5.66
CA VAL A 199 -20.37 -4.25 6.02
C VAL A 199 -20.75 -3.96 7.47
N SER A 200 -19.78 -3.51 8.27
CA SER A 200 -20.02 -3.01 9.63
C SER A 200 -18.87 -2.10 10.06
N THR A 201 -19.24 -1.01 10.72
CA THR A 201 -18.34 -0.14 11.49
C THR A 201 -18.91 -0.01 12.91
N PRO A 202 -18.07 0.19 13.93
CA PRO A 202 -18.51 0.42 15.31
C PRO A 202 -19.28 1.73 15.43
#